data_AF-A0A9Q0RN88-F1
#
_entry.id   AF-A0A9Q0RN88-F1
#
_cell.length_a   1.000
_cell.length_b   1.000
_cell.length_c   1.000
_cell.angle_alpha   90.00
_cell.angle_beta   90.00
_cell.angle_gamma   90.00
#
_symmetry.space_group_name_H-M   'P 1'
#
loop_
_entity.id
_entity.type
_entity.pdbx_description
1 polymer ?
#
loop_
_entity_poly.entity_id
_entity_poly.type
_entity_poly.pdbx_seq_one_letter_code
_entity_poly.pdbx_strand_id
1 'polypeptide(L)'
;MLVIGVKESTRFNTIFTGVNILVIIFCVVVGLFNVDIQNWKLTIDQLPENENVGDGGFFPFGFKGMISGAATCFYSYVGFDTIATTGEEVVNPQRDIPISIILALTIVSLAYCMVSIVQTMMWPYWDQNQKAPLPYVFEKIGLSYAKYVITVGALAGLSTSLLGSMFPLPRILYAMSSDGLLFRSFANIHPRFKTPVLATIVSGLFSALMATFFDVDQLAEMMSIGTLLAYSLVAISIIILRYKKVDDEHDTPIYTIKNDSFVSKVFNCRSRSIPNKFSSVFSLY
;
A
#
# COMPACT_ATOMS: atom_id res chain seq x y z
N MET A 1 -6.51 3.48 -18.13
CA MET A 1 -5.11 3.97 -18.19
C MET A 1 -4.09 2.89 -18.58
N LEU A 2 -4.20 1.66 -18.07
CA LEU A 2 -3.25 0.55 -18.34
C LEU A 2 -3.03 0.18 -19.83
N VAL A 3 -3.88 0.65 -20.74
CA VAL A 3 -3.84 0.37 -22.18
C VAL A 3 -3.05 1.42 -23.00
N ILE A 4 -2.81 2.62 -22.44
CA ILE A 4 -2.35 3.79 -23.22
C ILE A 4 -0.81 3.96 -23.18
N GLY A 5 -0.09 3.11 -22.45
CA GLY A 5 1.37 3.08 -22.42
C GLY A 5 1.97 3.70 -21.16
N VAL A 6 3.10 3.15 -20.73
CA VAL A 6 3.74 3.42 -19.44
C VAL A 6 4.16 4.89 -19.32
N LYS A 7 4.75 5.50 -20.36
CA LYS A 7 5.24 6.90 -20.33
C LYS A 7 4.15 7.93 -20.07
N GLU A 8 2.99 7.79 -20.72
CA GLU A 8 1.87 8.69 -20.48
C GLU A 8 1.26 8.42 -19.10
N SER A 9 1.15 7.15 -18.69
CA SER A 9 0.67 6.77 -17.36
C SER A 9 1.49 7.37 -16.22
N THR A 10 2.83 7.40 -16.34
CA THR A 10 3.72 8.00 -15.33
C THR A 10 3.50 9.50 -15.22
N ARG A 11 3.35 10.23 -16.33
CA ARG A 11 3.08 11.68 -16.31
C ARG A 11 1.78 12.03 -15.62
N PHE A 12 0.70 11.31 -15.96
CA PHE A 12 -0.57 11.49 -15.27
C PHE A 12 -0.42 11.21 -13.78
N ASN A 13 0.20 10.09 -13.41
CA ASN A 13 0.40 9.74 -12.00
C ASN A 13 1.16 10.83 -11.24
N THR A 14 2.24 11.37 -11.80
CA THR A 14 3.00 12.47 -11.18
C THR A 14 2.15 13.72 -10.96
N ILE A 15 1.29 14.10 -11.93
CA ILE A 15 0.40 15.26 -11.78
C ILE A 15 -0.60 15.02 -10.65
N PHE A 16 -1.25 13.86 -10.63
CA PHE A 16 -2.22 13.52 -9.58
C PHE A 16 -1.57 13.43 -8.19
N THR A 17 -0.39 12.82 -8.08
CA THR A 17 0.37 12.80 -6.82
C THR A 17 0.76 14.22 -6.39
N GLY A 18 1.16 15.08 -7.31
CA GLY A 18 1.44 16.49 -7.01
C GLY A 18 0.23 17.24 -6.45
N VAL A 19 -0.94 17.03 -7.04
CA VAL A 19 -2.21 17.57 -6.53
C VAL A 19 -2.51 17.04 -5.12
N ASN A 20 -2.31 15.75 -4.86
CA ASN A 20 -2.53 15.17 -3.53
C ASN A 20 -1.60 15.78 -2.47
N ILE A 21 -0.32 15.96 -2.79
CA ILE A 21 0.63 16.59 -1.88
C ILE A 21 0.22 18.04 -1.61
N LEU A 22 -0.24 18.78 -2.62
CA LEU A 22 -0.74 20.14 -2.46
C LEU A 22 -1.94 20.18 -1.50
N VAL A 23 -2.89 19.25 -1.65
CA VAL A 23 -4.06 19.15 -0.76
C VAL A 23 -3.64 18.84 0.68
N ILE A 24 -2.65 17.97 0.90
CA ILE A 24 -2.11 17.68 2.23
C ILE A 24 -1.46 18.94 2.82
N ILE A 25 -0.63 19.65 2.06
CA ILE A 25 0.01 20.90 2.51
C ILE A 25 -1.06 21.94 2.84
N PHE A 26 -2.07 22.10 1.99
CA PHE A 26 -3.20 23.00 2.23
C PHE A 26 -3.92 22.65 3.53
N CYS A 27 -4.20 21.37 3.78
CA CYS A 27 -4.83 20.89 5.00
C CYS A 27 -4.00 21.24 6.24
N VAL A 28 -2.68 21.02 6.20
CA VAL A 28 -1.78 21.35 7.30
C VAL A 28 -1.73 22.86 7.54
N VAL A 29 -1.58 23.67 6.49
CA VAL A 29 -1.47 25.13 6.62
C VAL A 29 -2.76 25.75 7.14
N VAL A 30 -3.91 25.45 6.53
CA VAL A 30 -5.20 26.00 6.99
C VAL A 30 -5.56 25.48 8.38
N GLY A 31 -5.25 24.20 8.63
CA GLY A 31 -5.49 23.60 9.93
C GLY A 31 -4.68 24.27 11.03
N LEU A 32 -3.39 24.55 10.83
CA LEU A 32 -2.53 25.24 11.80
C LEU A 32 -3.08 26.61 12.26
N PHE A 33 -3.80 27.33 11.40
CA PHE A 33 -4.44 28.60 11.78
C PHE A 33 -5.68 28.42 12.67
N ASN A 34 -6.24 27.22 12.76
CA ASN A 34 -7.47 26.89 13.49
C ASN A 34 -7.23 25.83 14.58
N VAL A 35 -5.97 25.67 15.01
CA VAL A 35 -5.56 24.76 16.08
C VAL A 35 -5.92 25.35 17.44
N ASP A 36 -6.51 24.53 18.31
CA ASP A 36 -6.65 24.84 19.73
C ASP A 36 -5.87 23.83 20.59
N ILE A 37 -4.89 24.33 21.35
CA ILE A 37 -4.05 23.52 22.26
C ILE A 37 -4.90 22.93 23.40
N GLN A 38 -6.06 23.52 23.71
CA GLN A 38 -6.98 22.98 24.72
C GLN A 38 -7.44 21.56 24.36
N ASN A 39 -7.54 21.23 23.06
CA ASN A 39 -7.92 19.89 22.61
C ASN A 39 -6.91 18.79 23.00
N TRP A 40 -5.68 19.13 23.37
CA TRP A 40 -4.71 18.16 23.91
C TRP A 40 -4.62 18.18 25.45
N LYS A 41 -5.29 19.14 26.10
CA LYS A 41 -5.33 19.31 27.55
C LYS A 41 -6.73 19.08 28.13
N LEU A 42 -7.54 18.29 27.44
CA LEU A 42 -8.92 18.01 27.83
C LEU A 42 -8.94 17.30 29.18
N THR A 43 -9.66 17.86 30.14
CA THR A 43 -9.82 17.29 31.50
C THR A 43 -11.05 16.38 31.54
N ILE A 44 -11.10 15.43 32.47
CA ILE A 44 -12.19 14.45 32.64
C ILE A 44 -13.58 15.11 32.69
N ASP A 45 -13.69 16.32 33.27
CA ASP A 45 -14.94 17.07 33.39
C ASP A 45 -15.53 17.56 32.04
N GLN A 46 -14.73 17.54 30.96
CA GLN A 46 -15.14 17.96 29.61
C GLN A 46 -15.48 16.77 28.70
N LEU A 47 -15.34 15.54 29.20
CA LEU A 47 -15.63 14.31 28.46
C LEU A 47 -17.10 13.91 28.64
N PRO A 48 -17.75 13.35 27.60
CA PRO A 48 -19.11 12.83 27.74
C PRO A 48 -19.11 11.61 28.69
N GLU A 49 -19.93 11.66 29.75
CA GLU A 49 -20.02 10.63 30.81
C GLU A 49 -20.43 9.22 30.32
N ASN A 50 -20.97 9.10 29.09
CA ASN A 50 -21.60 7.88 28.59
C ASN A 50 -20.75 7.07 27.59
N GLU A 51 -19.52 7.47 27.30
CA GLU A 51 -18.66 6.76 26.34
C GLU A 51 -17.32 6.35 26.96
N ASN A 52 -16.71 5.27 26.45
CA ASN A 52 -15.35 4.85 26.83
C ASN A 52 -14.31 5.79 26.21
N VAL A 53 -14.28 7.03 26.67
CA VAL A 53 -13.48 8.11 26.07
C VAL A 53 -12.06 8.21 26.64
N GLY A 54 -11.72 7.39 27.64
CA GLY A 54 -10.42 7.40 28.31
C GLY A 54 -10.26 8.53 29.34
N ASP A 55 -9.05 8.70 29.85
CA ASP A 55 -8.74 9.61 30.98
C ASP A 55 -8.58 11.09 30.57
N GLY A 56 -8.84 11.43 29.31
CA GLY A 56 -8.62 12.77 28.75
C GLY A 56 -7.15 13.09 28.45
N GLY A 57 -6.90 14.29 27.94
CA GLY A 57 -5.57 14.80 27.60
C GLY A 57 -4.97 14.22 26.31
N PHE A 58 -3.63 14.27 26.22
CA PHE A 58 -2.87 13.81 25.04
C PHE A 58 -2.82 12.27 24.92
N PHE A 59 -2.99 11.55 26.04
CA PHE A 59 -2.76 10.11 26.10
C PHE A 59 -3.92 9.35 26.81
N PRO A 60 -5.16 9.47 26.31
CA PRO A 60 -6.37 9.05 27.02
C PRO A 60 -6.50 7.53 27.19
N PHE A 61 -5.92 6.74 26.28
CA PHE A 61 -6.05 5.27 26.24
C PHE A 61 -4.80 4.51 26.72
N GLY A 62 -3.81 5.23 27.26
CA GLY A 62 -2.56 4.63 27.70
C GLY A 62 -1.77 3.92 26.58
N PHE A 63 -0.82 3.09 26.98
CA PHE A 63 0.01 2.29 26.07
C PHE A 63 -0.81 1.30 25.23
N LYS A 64 -1.89 0.75 25.79
CA LYS A 64 -2.75 -0.22 25.10
C LYS A 64 -3.41 0.41 23.88
N GLY A 65 -3.97 1.62 24.02
CA GLY A 65 -4.57 2.34 22.90
C GLY A 65 -3.54 2.77 21.86
N MET A 66 -2.35 3.21 22.30
CA MET A 66 -1.25 3.56 21.39
C MET A 66 -0.87 2.39 20.48
N ILE A 67 -0.63 1.20 21.06
CA ILE A 67 -0.22 0.02 20.29
C ILE A 67 -1.32 -0.42 19.32
N SER A 68 -2.59 -0.39 19.76
CA SER A 68 -3.73 -0.72 18.90
C SER A 68 -3.84 0.25 17.73
N GLY A 69 -3.76 1.56 17.99
CA GLY A 69 -3.81 2.58 16.94
C GLY A 69 -2.62 2.49 15.99
N ALA A 70 -1.41 2.21 16.50
CA ALA A 70 -0.23 2.00 15.65
C ALA A 70 -0.39 0.80 14.71
N ALA A 71 -1.01 -0.29 15.17
CA ALA A 71 -1.30 -1.46 14.33
C ALA A 71 -2.30 -1.14 13.21
N THR A 72 -3.35 -0.36 13.49
CA THR A 72 -4.29 0.10 12.46
C THR A 72 -3.65 1.07 11.48
N CYS A 73 -2.84 2.01 11.98
CA CYS A 73 -2.12 2.99 11.15
C CYS A 73 -1.05 2.36 10.25
N PHE A 74 -0.56 1.15 10.58
CA PHE A 74 0.43 0.43 9.76
C PHE A 74 -0.01 0.28 8.31
N TYR A 75 -1.31 0.05 8.07
CA TYR A 75 -1.89 -0.02 6.73
C TYR A 75 -1.53 1.21 5.86
N SER A 76 -1.45 2.40 6.47
CA SER A 76 -1.14 3.64 5.74
C SER A 76 0.30 3.68 5.20
N TYR A 77 1.19 2.83 5.73
CA TYR A 77 2.58 2.71 5.26
C TYR A 77 2.78 1.63 4.21
N VAL A 78 1.75 0.84 3.92
CA VAL A 78 1.81 -0.20 2.88
C VAL A 78 1.87 0.47 1.50
N GLY A 79 2.76 -0.01 0.63
CA GLY A 79 2.87 0.46 -0.76
C GLY A 79 4.28 0.81 -1.19
N PHE A 80 5.26 0.94 -0.28
CA PHE A 80 6.66 1.19 -0.66
C PHE A 80 7.27 0.02 -1.46
N ASP A 81 6.75 -1.20 -1.28
CA ASP A 81 7.13 -2.42 -1.99
C ASP A 81 6.81 -2.37 -3.50
N THR A 82 5.84 -1.53 -3.89
CA THR A 82 5.55 -1.28 -5.30
C THR A 82 6.70 -0.60 -6.04
N ILE A 83 7.50 0.21 -5.33
CA ILE A 83 8.71 0.85 -5.86
C ILE A 83 9.73 -0.23 -6.26
N ALA A 84 9.92 -1.25 -5.42
CA ALA A 84 10.82 -2.35 -5.70
C ALA A 84 10.34 -3.23 -6.87
N THR A 85 9.03 -3.42 -7.00
CA THR A 85 8.41 -4.20 -8.09
C THR A 85 8.57 -3.53 -9.45
N THR A 86 8.76 -2.21 -9.48
CA THR A 86 8.95 -1.43 -10.70
C THR A 86 10.44 -1.22 -11.02
N GLY A 87 11.34 -1.98 -10.38
CA GLY A 87 12.79 -1.85 -10.56
C GLY A 87 13.28 -2.06 -11.98
N GLU A 88 12.56 -2.83 -12.80
CA GLU A 88 12.89 -3.05 -14.22
C GLU A 88 12.76 -1.78 -15.08
N GLU A 89 12.03 -0.77 -14.62
CA GLU A 89 11.85 0.51 -15.32
C GLU A 89 12.83 1.60 -14.84
N VAL A 90 13.68 1.27 -13.86
CA VAL A 90 14.62 2.20 -13.23
C VAL A 90 15.97 2.11 -13.91
N VAL A 91 16.58 3.27 -14.23
CA VAL A 91 17.88 3.34 -14.93
C VAL A 91 19.00 2.75 -14.06
N ASN A 92 19.06 3.10 -12.77
CA ASN A 92 20.03 2.55 -11.83
C ASN A 92 19.33 1.92 -10.62
N PRO A 93 18.80 0.68 -10.74
CA PRO A 93 17.96 0.08 -9.70
C PRO A 93 18.71 -0.16 -8.39
N GLN A 94 20.02 -0.44 -8.44
CA GLN A 94 20.84 -0.71 -7.25
C GLN A 94 20.95 0.49 -6.30
N ARG A 95 20.92 1.71 -6.85
CA ARG A 95 21.05 2.94 -6.08
C ARG A 95 19.72 3.67 -5.92
N ASP A 96 18.94 3.76 -6.98
CA ASP A 96 17.77 4.65 -7.01
C ASP A 96 16.60 4.05 -6.22
N ILE A 97 16.35 2.74 -6.32
CA ILE A 97 15.30 2.05 -5.56
C ILE A 97 15.45 2.25 -4.04
N PRO A 98 16.61 1.95 -3.41
CA PRO A 98 16.74 2.11 -1.96
C PRO A 98 16.64 3.58 -1.53
N ILE A 99 17.20 4.52 -2.29
CA ILE A 99 17.09 5.95 -1.99
C ILE A 99 15.63 6.41 -2.09
N SER A 100 14.90 6.00 -3.13
CA SER A 100 13.49 6.33 -3.32
C SER A 100 12.61 5.79 -2.19
N ILE A 101 12.85 4.56 -1.72
CA ILE A 101 12.08 3.97 -0.61
C ILE A 101 12.30 4.78 0.68
N ILE A 102 13.55 5.07 1.05
CA ILE A 102 13.86 5.82 2.28
C ILE A 102 13.28 7.24 2.21
N LEU A 103 13.45 7.92 1.09
CA LEU A 103 12.96 9.28 0.89
C LEU A 103 11.43 9.35 0.89
N ALA A 104 10.76 8.43 0.20
CA ALA A 104 9.30 8.37 0.17
C ALA A 104 8.73 8.07 1.55
N LEU A 105 9.26 7.08 2.26
CA LEU A 105 8.82 6.75 3.62
C LEU A 105 9.02 7.93 4.58
N THR A 106 10.16 8.61 4.52
CA THR A 106 10.44 9.76 5.40
C THR A 106 9.47 10.92 5.16
N ILE A 107 9.22 11.26 3.89
CA ILE A 107 8.29 12.34 3.52
C ILE A 107 6.87 12.00 3.97
N VAL A 108 6.43 10.76 3.71
CA VAL A 108 5.09 10.30 4.08
C VAL A 108 4.92 10.26 5.60
N SER A 109 5.91 9.78 6.35
CA SER A 109 5.89 9.80 7.82
C SER A 109 5.72 11.22 8.36
N LEU A 110 6.48 12.19 7.84
CA LEU A 110 6.36 13.59 8.26
C LEU A 110 4.97 14.15 7.93
N ALA A 111 4.44 13.86 6.74
CA ALA A 111 3.11 14.30 6.34
C ALA A 111 2.02 13.72 7.26
N TYR A 112 2.09 12.42 7.58
CA TYR A 112 1.14 11.78 8.48
C TYR A 112 1.23 12.34 9.90
N CYS A 113 2.43 12.55 10.44
CA CYS A 113 2.59 13.21 11.74
C CYS A 113 1.98 14.61 11.74
N MET A 114 2.25 15.43 10.72
CA MET A 114 1.70 16.79 10.63
C MET A 114 0.18 16.79 10.56
N VAL A 115 -0.42 15.95 9.71
CA VAL A 115 -1.88 15.85 9.57
C VAL A 115 -2.52 15.35 10.87
N SER A 116 -1.97 14.32 11.51
CA SER A 116 -2.49 13.81 12.78
C SER A 116 -2.43 14.86 13.90
N ILE A 117 -1.34 15.63 13.99
CA ILE A 117 -1.21 16.72 14.96
C ILE A 117 -2.28 17.78 14.71
N VAL A 118 -2.36 18.26 13.48
CA VAL A 118 -3.31 19.32 13.10
C VAL A 118 -4.76 18.86 13.32
N GLN A 119 -5.12 17.66 12.87
CA GLN A 119 -6.47 17.11 13.02
C GLN A 119 -6.89 16.95 14.48
N THR A 120 -6.02 16.39 15.33
CA THR A 120 -6.33 16.18 16.76
C THR A 120 -6.32 17.47 17.57
N MET A 121 -5.61 18.52 17.13
CA MET A 121 -5.66 19.83 17.76
C MET A 121 -6.80 20.71 17.26
N MET A 122 -7.32 20.46 16.06
CA MET A 122 -8.46 21.22 15.51
C MET A 122 -9.79 20.78 16.12
N TRP A 123 -9.94 19.49 16.45
CA TRP A 123 -11.19 18.95 16.98
C TRP A 123 -10.92 17.81 17.97
N PRO A 124 -11.69 17.71 19.07
CA PRO A 124 -11.51 16.67 20.08
C PRO A 124 -11.55 15.27 19.47
N TYR A 125 -10.72 14.37 20.00
CA TYR A 125 -10.50 13.03 19.45
C TYR A 125 -11.74 12.12 19.50
N TRP A 126 -12.70 12.40 20.39
CA TRP A 126 -13.90 11.59 20.56
C TRP A 126 -15.03 11.90 19.58
N ASP A 127 -15.12 13.14 19.11
CA ASP A 127 -16.14 13.57 18.15
C ASP A 127 -15.54 13.66 16.74
N GLN A 128 -14.81 12.64 16.31
CA GLN A 128 -14.30 12.57 14.93
C GLN A 128 -15.14 11.61 14.08
N ASN A 129 -15.38 11.98 12.83
CA ASN A 129 -16.07 11.10 11.90
C ASN A 129 -15.11 10.04 11.37
N GLN A 130 -15.43 8.76 11.59
CA GLN A 130 -14.62 7.63 11.14
C GLN A 130 -14.46 7.54 9.62
N LYS A 131 -15.47 7.94 8.83
CA LYS A 131 -15.45 7.81 7.36
C LYS A 131 -14.76 8.96 6.66
N ALA A 132 -14.85 10.17 7.22
CA ALA A 132 -14.34 11.39 6.60
C ALA A 132 -13.89 12.40 7.66
N PRO A 133 -12.80 12.12 8.38
CA PRO A 133 -12.39 12.94 9.52
C PRO A 133 -11.99 14.36 9.10
N LEU A 134 -11.18 14.51 8.04
CA LEU A 134 -10.72 15.83 7.60
C LEU A 134 -11.89 16.72 7.13
N PRO A 135 -12.74 16.33 6.16
CA PRO A 135 -13.86 17.18 5.74
C PRO A 135 -14.82 17.52 6.89
N TYR A 136 -15.04 16.58 7.82
CA TYR A 136 -15.91 16.78 8.98
C TYR A 136 -15.37 17.86 9.92
N VAL A 137 -14.08 17.81 10.26
CA VAL A 137 -13.46 18.80 11.15
C VAL A 137 -13.51 20.21 10.54
N PHE A 138 -13.19 20.36 9.24
CA PHE A 138 -13.29 21.67 8.57
C PHE A 138 -14.72 22.18 8.47
N GLU A 139 -15.73 21.31 8.38
CA GLU A 139 -17.14 21.68 8.43
C GLU A 139 -17.53 22.21 9.81
N LYS A 140 -17.12 21.54 10.89
CA LYS A 140 -17.43 21.92 12.26
C LYS A 140 -16.86 23.27 12.67
N ILE A 141 -15.70 23.62 12.12
CA ILE A 141 -15.04 24.92 12.35
C ILE A 141 -15.67 26.04 11.48
N GLY A 142 -16.59 25.71 10.57
CA GLY A 142 -17.27 26.68 9.71
C GLY A 142 -16.52 27.03 8.42
N LEU A 143 -15.46 26.28 8.08
CA LEU A 143 -14.66 26.47 6.87
C LEU A 143 -15.19 25.62 5.70
N SER A 144 -16.41 25.91 5.27
CA SER A 144 -17.07 25.16 4.18
C SER A 144 -16.27 25.15 2.87
N TYR A 145 -15.52 26.22 2.56
CA TYR A 145 -14.62 26.25 1.39
C TYR A 145 -13.51 25.17 1.50
N ALA A 146 -12.87 25.07 2.67
CA ALA A 146 -11.78 24.10 2.87
C ALA A 146 -12.31 22.65 2.79
N LYS A 147 -13.52 22.39 3.31
CA LYS A 147 -14.21 21.11 3.17
C LYS A 147 -14.30 20.67 1.70
N TYR A 148 -14.76 21.54 0.80
CA TYR A 148 -14.93 21.17 -0.62
C TYR A 148 -13.58 20.89 -1.29
N VAL A 149 -12.57 21.74 -1.06
CA VAL A 149 -11.22 21.56 -1.61
C VAL A 149 -10.62 20.23 -1.16
N ILE A 150 -10.71 19.92 0.14
CA ILE A 150 -10.16 18.68 0.71
C ILE A 150 -10.95 17.47 0.24
N THR A 151 -12.28 17.56 0.12
CA THR A 151 -13.11 16.44 -0.36
C THR A 151 -12.80 16.09 -1.81
N VAL A 152 -12.69 17.10 -2.69
CA VAL A 152 -12.32 16.88 -4.10
C VAL A 152 -10.90 16.34 -4.21
N GLY A 153 -9.97 16.91 -3.44
CA GLY A 153 -8.58 16.44 -3.36
C GLY A 153 -8.47 15.00 -2.87
N ALA A 154 -9.19 14.64 -1.82
CA ALA A 154 -9.24 13.29 -1.29
C ALA A 154 -9.82 12.30 -2.31
N LEU A 155 -10.89 12.66 -3.02
CA LEU A 155 -11.48 11.81 -4.05
C LEU A 155 -10.50 11.57 -5.22
N ALA A 156 -9.81 12.62 -5.68
CA ALA A 156 -8.77 12.50 -6.69
C ALA A 156 -7.61 11.63 -6.20
N GLY A 157 -7.22 11.79 -4.94
CA GLY A 157 -6.16 11.01 -4.32
C GLY A 157 -6.49 9.53 -4.19
N LEU A 158 -7.66 9.20 -3.66
CA LEU A 158 -8.14 7.82 -3.57
C LEU A 158 -8.23 7.16 -4.93
N SER A 159 -8.70 7.88 -5.96
CA SER A 159 -8.76 7.38 -7.33
C SER A 159 -7.36 7.07 -7.88
N THR A 160 -6.38 7.92 -7.59
CA THR A 160 -4.99 7.76 -8.02
C THR A 160 -4.34 6.57 -7.30
N SER A 161 -4.52 6.46 -5.98
CA SER A 161 -4.02 5.33 -5.20
C SER A 161 -4.61 4.01 -5.68
N LEU A 162 -5.91 3.97 -5.99
CA LEU A 162 -6.56 2.78 -6.56
C LEU A 162 -5.92 2.38 -7.90
N LEU A 163 -5.71 3.33 -8.81
CA LEU A 163 -5.04 3.07 -10.09
C LEU A 163 -3.59 2.61 -9.90
N GLY A 164 -2.87 3.21 -8.95
CA GLY A 164 -1.51 2.85 -8.57
C GLY A 164 -1.43 1.41 -8.08
N SER A 165 -2.32 0.98 -7.19
CA SER A 165 -2.36 -0.39 -6.66
C SER A 165 -2.74 -1.43 -7.70
N MET A 166 -3.53 -1.07 -8.73
CA MET A 166 -3.88 -1.98 -9.82
C MET A 166 -2.76 -2.18 -10.85
N PHE A 167 -1.68 -1.38 -10.80
CA PHE A 167 -0.59 -1.46 -11.77
C PHE A 167 0.39 -2.62 -11.51
N PRO A 168 0.88 -2.88 -10.27
CA PRO A 168 1.74 -4.02 -9.97
C PRO A 168 1.01 -5.37 -9.98
N LEU A 169 -0.28 -5.37 -9.63
CA LEU A 169 -1.06 -6.58 -9.39
C LEU A 169 -1.01 -7.61 -10.54
N PRO A 170 -1.16 -7.23 -11.83
CA PRO A 170 -1.11 -8.18 -12.92
C PRO A 170 0.31 -8.74 -13.17
N ARG A 171 1.36 -7.99 -12.81
CA ARG A 171 2.76 -8.46 -12.92
C ARG A 171 3.05 -9.55 -11.90
N ILE A 172 2.58 -9.37 -10.68
CA ILE A 172 2.73 -10.36 -9.60
C ILE A 172 1.99 -11.65 -9.95
N LEU A 173 0.74 -11.55 -10.42
CA LEU A 173 -0.04 -12.73 -10.86
C LEU A 173 0.59 -13.44 -12.07
N TYR A 174 1.18 -12.68 -12.99
CA TYR A 174 1.94 -13.23 -14.11
C TYR A 174 3.18 -14.00 -13.62
N ALA A 175 3.99 -13.42 -12.73
CA ALA A 175 5.16 -14.08 -12.16
C ALA A 175 4.78 -15.37 -11.41
N MET A 176 3.78 -15.32 -10.54
CA MET A 176 3.29 -16.49 -9.79
C MET A 176 2.76 -17.61 -10.71
N SER A 177 2.08 -17.25 -11.81
CA SER A 177 1.58 -18.25 -12.78
C SER A 177 2.69 -18.79 -13.68
N SER A 178 3.72 -18.00 -13.99
CA SER A 178 4.92 -18.44 -14.69
C SER A 178 5.74 -19.43 -13.85
N ASP A 179 5.79 -19.24 -12.54
CA ASP A 179 6.44 -20.15 -11.59
C ASP A 179 5.63 -21.42 -11.29
N GLY A 180 4.41 -21.53 -11.84
CA GLY A 180 3.53 -22.69 -11.68
C GLY A 180 2.78 -22.75 -10.34
N LEU A 181 2.81 -21.68 -9.55
CA LEU A 181 2.04 -21.56 -8.29
C LEU A 181 0.55 -21.29 -8.55
N LEU A 182 0.22 -20.63 -9.66
CA LEU A 182 -1.15 -20.34 -10.09
C LEU A 182 -1.48 -20.98 -11.44
N PHE A 183 -2.77 -21.02 -11.78
CA PHE A 183 -3.24 -21.53 -13.07
C PHE A 183 -2.58 -20.77 -14.24
N ARG A 184 -2.07 -21.50 -15.23
CA ARG A 184 -1.39 -20.93 -16.42
C ARG A 184 -2.26 -19.92 -17.21
N SER A 185 -3.58 -19.98 -17.07
CA SER A 185 -4.50 -19.03 -17.68
C SER A 185 -4.22 -17.58 -17.26
N PHE A 186 -3.66 -17.35 -16.07
CA PHE A 186 -3.22 -16.03 -15.61
C PHE A 186 -1.96 -15.51 -16.30
N ALA A 187 -1.15 -16.40 -16.89
CA ALA A 187 0.04 -16.05 -17.66
C ALA A 187 -0.28 -15.66 -19.12
N ASN A 188 -1.53 -15.78 -19.56
CA ASN A 188 -1.93 -15.46 -20.93
C ASN A 188 -1.96 -13.94 -21.15
N ILE A 189 -1.02 -13.45 -21.96
CA ILE A 189 -0.91 -12.05 -22.34
C ILE A 189 -1.76 -11.78 -23.58
N HIS A 190 -2.56 -10.71 -23.57
CA HIS A 190 -3.37 -10.33 -24.73
C HIS A 190 -2.50 -9.78 -25.87
N PRO A 191 -2.63 -10.27 -27.12
CA PRO A 191 -1.71 -9.93 -28.23
C PRO A 191 -1.69 -8.44 -28.59
N ARG A 192 -2.83 -7.74 -28.43
CA ARG A 192 -2.95 -6.30 -28.73
C ARG A 192 -2.48 -5.37 -27.61
N PHE A 193 -2.71 -5.73 -26.35
CA PHE A 193 -2.47 -4.85 -25.20
C PHE A 193 -1.21 -5.20 -24.43
N LYS A 194 -0.60 -6.36 -24.71
CA LYS A 194 0.59 -6.89 -24.02
C LYS A 194 0.45 -6.92 -22.49
N THR A 195 -0.78 -7.04 -21.99
CA THR A 195 -1.11 -7.14 -20.57
C THR A 195 -1.92 -8.41 -20.29
N PRO A 196 -1.81 -9.00 -19.07
CA PRO A 196 -2.57 -10.17 -18.68
C PRO A 196 -4.00 -9.76 -18.28
N VAL A 197 -4.87 -9.55 -19.27
CA VAL A 197 -6.25 -9.05 -19.10
C VAL A 197 -7.09 -9.94 -18.18
N LEU A 198 -6.93 -11.26 -18.28
CA LEU A 198 -7.65 -12.22 -17.42
C LEU A 198 -7.31 -12.02 -15.95
N ALA A 199 -6.04 -11.80 -15.63
CA ALA A 199 -5.58 -11.55 -14.27
C ALA A 199 -6.22 -10.28 -13.69
N THR A 200 -6.25 -9.19 -14.48
CA THR A 200 -6.87 -7.93 -14.06
C THR A 200 -8.38 -8.04 -13.84
N ILE A 201 -9.10 -8.74 -14.71
CA ILE A 201 -10.56 -8.89 -14.59
C ILE A 201 -10.90 -9.74 -13.37
N VAL A 202 -10.25 -10.89 -13.20
CA VAL A 202 -10.52 -11.79 -12.08
C VAL A 202 -10.14 -11.13 -10.76
N SER A 203 -8.99 -10.47 -10.69
CA SER A 203 -8.57 -9.76 -9.48
C SER A 203 -9.48 -8.57 -9.17
N GLY A 204 -9.89 -7.80 -10.18
CA GLY A 204 -10.82 -6.68 -10.01
C GLY A 204 -12.21 -7.14 -9.54
N LEU A 205 -12.73 -8.23 -10.10
CA LEU A 205 -14.00 -8.82 -9.65
C LEU A 205 -13.90 -9.32 -8.21
N PHE A 206 -12.78 -9.97 -7.86
CA PHE A 206 -12.53 -10.42 -6.49
C PHE A 206 -12.43 -9.24 -5.52
N SER A 207 -11.72 -8.17 -5.87
CA SER A 207 -11.66 -6.93 -5.09
C SER A 207 -13.03 -6.29 -4.92
N ALA A 208 -13.87 -6.28 -5.96
CA ALA A 208 -15.23 -5.73 -5.88
C ALA A 208 -16.14 -6.56 -4.95
N LEU A 209 -16.02 -7.89 -4.99
CA LEU A 209 -16.70 -8.77 -4.04
C LEU A 209 -16.24 -8.48 -2.61
N MET A 210 -14.93 -8.43 -2.38
CA MET A 210 -14.38 -8.12 -1.05
C MET A 210 -14.86 -6.75 -0.53
N ALA A 211 -14.87 -5.72 -1.38
CA ALA A 211 -15.38 -4.39 -1.02
C ALA A 211 -16.90 -4.35 -0.74
N THR A 212 -17.66 -5.35 -1.20
CA THR A 212 -19.11 -5.44 -0.95
C THR A 212 -19.42 -6.17 0.36
N PHE A 213 -18.60 -7.16 0.73
CA PHE A 213 -18.85 -8.02 1.90
C PHE A 213 -18.14 -7.58 3.18
N PHE A 214 -17.06 -6.79 3.08
CA PHE A 214 -16.22 -6.42 4.21
C PHE A 214 -16.13 -4.92 4.39
N ASP A 215 -16.08 -4.49 5.65
CA ASP A 215 -15.85 -3.09 6.02
C ASP A 215 -14.39 -2.69 5.80
N VAL A 216 -14.16 -1.39 5.61
CA VAL A 216 -12.81 -0.84 5.36
C VAL A 216 -11.86 -1.15 6.51
N ASP A 217 -12.33 -1.11 7.75
CA ASP A 217 -11.49 -1.40 8.93
C ASP A 217 -11.03 -2.87 8.93
N GLN A 218 -11.94 -3.81 8.64
CA GLN A 218 -11.63 -5.24 8.56
C GLN A 218 -10.65 -5.53 7.41
N LEU A 219 -10.84 -4.87 6.25
CA LEU A 219 -9.94 -4.98 5.11
C LEU A 219 -8.55 -4.42 5.43
N ALA A 220 -8.48 -3.30 6.16
CA ALA A 220 -7.22 -2.69 6.59
C ALA A 220 -6.48 -3.58 7.59
N GLU A 221 -7.17 -4.14 8.59
CA GLU A 221 -6.59 -5.08 9.55
C GLU A 221 -6.07 -6.36 8.88
N MET A 222 -6.87 -6.95 7.97
CA MET A 222 -6.45 -8.12 7.20
C MET A 222 -5.20 -7.82 6.34
N MET A 223 -5.16 -6.64 5.71
CA MET A 223 -4.00 -6.21 4.93
C MET A 223 -2.78 -6.01 5.82
N SER A 224 -2.91 -5.35 6.97
CA SER A 224 -1.81 -5.14 7.92
C SER A 224 -1.23 -6.46 8.43
N ILE A 225 -2.08 -7.43 8.82
CA ILE A 225 -1.62 -8.75 9.26
C ILE A 225 -0.85 -9.46 8.14
N GLY A 226 -1.42 -9.48 6.92
CA GLY A 226 -0.79 -10.15 5.77
C GLY A 226 0.56 -9.53 5.38
N THR A 227 0.65 -8.20 5.38
CA THR A 227 1.87 -7.47 5.03
C THR A 227 2.94 -7.56 6.10
N LEU A 228 2.58 -7.52 7.39
CA LEU A 228 3.53 -7.79 8.49
C LEU A 228 4.13 -9.19 8.40
N LEU A 229 3.29 -10.21 8.12
CA LEU A 229 3.78 -11.57 7.89
C LEU A 229 4.74 -11.62 6.69
N ALA A 230 4.39 -10.99 5.57
CA ALA A 230 5.26 -10.92 4.40
C ALA A 230 6.60 -10.22 4.71
N TYR A 231 6.59 -9.09 5.40
CA TYR A 231 7.82 -8.36 5.76
C TYR A 231 8.69 -9.13 6.75
N SER A 232 8.09 -9.85 7.70
CA SER A 232 8.85 -10.73 8.60
C SER A 232 9.54 -11.86 7.83
N LEU A 233 8.85 -12.47 6.86
CA LEU A 233 9.42 -13.49 5.98
C LEU A 233 10.55 -12.93 5.11
N VAL A 234 10.41 -11.72 4.57
CA VAL A 234 11.48 -11.05 3.82
C VAL A 234 12.69 -10.79 4.73
N ALA A 235 12.49 -10.28 5.95
CA ALA A 235 13.57 -10.04 6.90
C ALA A 235 14.32 -11.33 7.26
N ILE A 236 13.58 -12.42 7.55
CA ILE A 236 14.16 -13.74 7.81
C ILE A 236 14.92 -14.24 6.57
N SER A 237 14.35 -14.07 5.37
CA SER A 237 15.00 -14.49 4.11
C SER A 237 16.32 -13.77 3.88
N ILE A 238 16.41 -12.47 4.19
CA ILE A 238 17.66 -11.70 4.10
C ILE A 238 18.70 -12.24 5.09
N ILE A 239 18.30 -12.59 6.32
CA ILE A 239 19.19 -13.21 7.30
C ILE A 239 19.70 -14.55 6.76
N ILE A 240 18.80 -15.42 6.27
CA ILE A 240 19.18 -16.72 5.70
C ILE A 240 20.16 -16.54 4.55
N LEU A 241 19.90 -15.62 3.61
CA LEU A 241 20.79 -15.33 2.48
C LEU A 241 22.17 -14.81 2.92
N ARG A 242 22.25 -14.08 4.04
CA ARG A 242 23.52 -13.60 4.59
C ARG A 242 24.37 -14.73 5.18
N TYR A 243 23.74 -15.75 5.75
CA TYR A 243 24.44 -16.90 6.37
C TYR A 243 24.65 -18.08 5.41
N LYS A 244 23.85 -18.17 4.35
CA LYS A 244 24.10 -19.12 3.27
C LYS A 244 25.34 -18.66 2.51
N LYS A 245 26.49 -19.32 2.75
CA LYS A 245 27.64 -19.19 1.86
C LYS A 245 27.14 -19.48 0.45
N VAL A 246 27.34 -18.51 -0.45
CA VAL A 246 27.28 -18.77 -1.88
C VAL A 246 28.51 -19.63 -2.14
N ASP A 247 28.35 -20.94 -2.04
CA ASP A 247 29.31 -21.86 -2.63
C ASP A 247 29.20 -21.60 -4.14
N ASP A 248 30.13 -20.81 -4.67
CA ASP A 248 30.39 -20.67 -6.10
C ASP A 248 30.82 -22.03 -6.64
N GLU A 249 29.86 -22.94 -6.83
CA GLU A 249 30.03 -24.11 -7.68
C GLU A 249 28.93 -24.07 -8.73
N HIS A 250 29.37 -23.73 -9.95
CA HIS A 250 28.78 -24.26 -11.17
C HIS A 250 28.76 -25.79 -11.07
N ASP A 251 27.73 -26.35 -10.45
CA ASP A 251 27.26 -27.72 -10.70
C ASP A 251 25.91 -27.91 -9.99
N THR A 252 24.82 -27.73 -10.72
CA THR A 252 23.50 -28.17 -10.26
C THR A 252 23.37 -29.68 -10.46
N PRO A 253 23.32 -30.54 -9.43
CA PRO A 253 22.81 -31.88 -9.59
C PRO A 253 21.29 -31.80 -9.83
N ILE A 254 20.85 -32.38 -10.95
CA ILE A 254 19.45 -32.48 -11.34
C ILE A 254 18.71 -33.41 -10.37
N TYR A 255 18.01 -32.85 -9.40
CA TYR A 255 17.02 -33.62 -8.62
C TYR A 255 15.73 -33.77 -9.45
N THR A 256 15.62 -34.89 -10.16
CA THR A 256 14.36 -35.28 -10.81
C THR A 256 13.42 -35.85 -9.74
N ILE A 257 12.56 -35.02 -9.15
CA ILE A 257 11.45 -35.53 -8.32
C ILE A 257 10.36 -36.04 -9.26
N LYS A 258 10.26 -37.37 -9.38
CA LYS A 258 9.16 -38.04 -10.07
C LYS A 258 7.96 -38.06 -9.14
N ASN A 259 6.90 -37.31 -9.43
CA ASN A 259 5.69 -37.32 -8.60
C ASN A 259 4.40 -37.42 -9.45
N ASP A 260 3.85 -38.64 -9.52
CA ASP A 260 2.60 -39.00 -10.18
C ASP A 260 1.41 -38.78 -9.22
N SER A 261 0.86 -37.56 -9.20
CA SER A 261 -0.37 -37.28 -8.47
C SER A 261 -1.32 -36.37 -9.26
N PHE A 262 -2.62 -36.60 -9.08
CA PHE A 262 -3.75 -35.86 -9.67
C PHE A 262 -3.60 -34.32 -9.56
N VAL A 263 -2.93 -33.84 -8.51
CA VAL A 263 -2.61 -32.42 -8.30
C VAL A 263 -1.68 -31.87 -9.39
N SER A 264 -0.71 -32.67 -9.88
CA SER A 264 0.20 -32.27 -10.96
C SER A 264 -0.50 -32.16 -12.32
N LYS A 265 -1.61 -32.89 -12.54
CA LYS A 265 -2.45 -32.76 -13.74
C LYS A 265 -3.34 -31.52 -13.70
N VAL A 266 -3.90 -31.18 -12.54
CA VAL A 266 -4.72 -29.96 -12.36
C VAL A 266 -3.86 -28.69 -12.44
N PHE A 267 -2.67 -28.71 -11.84
CA PHE A 267 -1.71 -27.59 -11.91
C PHE A 267 -0.74 -27.66 -13.10
N ASN A 268 -0.82 -28.72 -13.92
CA ASN A 268 0.05 -29.00 -15.07
C ASN A 268 1.51 -28.56 -14.82
N CYS A 269 2.07 -28.91 -13.66
CA CYS A 269 3.45 -28.67 -13.26
C CYS A 269 4.37 -29.63 -14.03
N ARG A 270 4.46 -29.44 -15.35
CA ARG A 270 5.52 -30.02 -16.16
C ARG A 270 6.80 -29.31 -15.74
N SER A 271 7.64 -30.01 -14.99
CA SER A 271 8.99 -29.58 -14.62
C SER A 271 9.69 -28.93 -15.82
N ARG A 272 9.88 -27.62 -15.74
CA ARG A 272 10.85 -26.88 -16.55
C ARG A 272 11.80 -26.19 -15.57
N SER A 273 12.83 -26.91 -15.14
CA SER A 273 14.04 -26.28 -14.57
C SER A 273 14.93 -25.81 -15.72
N ILE A 274 14.44 -24.88 -16.53
CA ILE A 274 15.30 -24.10 -17.43
C ILE A 274 14.97 -22.65 -17.14
N PRO A 275 15.81 -21.89 -16.42
CA PRO A 275 15.74 -20.45 -16.51
C PRO A 275 15.98 -20.09 -17.98
N ASN A 276 14.94 -19.62 -18.66
CA ASN A 276 15.10 -19.16 -20.03
C ASN A 276 16.11 -18.01 -20.03
N LYS A 277 17.13 -18.10 -20.89
CA LYS A 277 18.06 -17.00 -21.24
C LYS A 277 17.34 -15.68 -21.64
N PHE A 278 16.02 -15.72 -21.85
CA PHE A 278 15.20 -14.53 -22.08
C PHE A 278 15.00 -13.64 -20.85
N SER A 279 15.17 -14.15 -19.63
CA SER A 279 15.09 -13.30 -18.42
C SER A 279 16.36 -12.45 -18.22
N SER A 280 17.52 -12.89 -18.74
CA SER A 280 18.76 -12.12 -18.67
C SER A 280 18.98 -11.17 -19.86
N VAL A 281 18.22 -11.33 -20.96
CA VAL A 281 18.33 -10.44 -22.14
C VAL A 281 17.50 -9.15 -22.00
N PHE A 282 16.50 -9.12 -21.10
CA PHE A 282 15.78 -7.88 -20.77
C PHE A 282 16.55 -6.96 -19.80
N SER A 283 17.70 -7.39 -19.29
CA SER A 283 18.60 -6.57 -18.45
C SER A 283 19.60 -5.72 -19.27
N LEU A 284 19.52 -5.73 -20.60
CA LEU A 284 20.48 -5.03 -21.47
C LEU A 284 19.87 -4.20 -22.61
N TYR A 285 18.64 -3.69 -22.43
CA TYR A 285 18.15 -2.58 -23.25
C TYR A 285 17.20 -1.66 -22.48
#